data_AF-W4LU64-F1
#
_entry.id   AF-W4LU64-F1
#
_cell.length_a   1.000
_cell.length_b   1.000
_cell.length_c   1.000
_cell.angle_alpha   90.00
_cell.angle_beta   90.00
_cell.angle_gamma   90.00
#
_symmetry.space_group_name_H-M   'P 1'
#
loop_
_entity.id
_entity.type
_entity.pdbx_description
1 polymer ?
#
loop_
_entity_poly.entity_id
_entity_poly.type
_entity_poly.pdbx_seq_one_letter_code
_entity_poly.pdbx_strand_id
1 'polypeptide(L)'
;MAEPLFPHLEASGKKTQQGSHLFFQVISARHQHKSTVITTNLPFADWGKVFDSTTVATAIADRLVYNSEVLILGGESYRRKLT
;
A
#
# COMPACT_ATOMS: atom_id res chain seq x y z
N MET A 1 -24.10 25.57 -11.62
CA MET A 1 -23.16 24.47 -11.92
C MET A 1 -21.77 25.03 -11.68
N ALA A 2 -21.06 24.60 -10.63
CA ALA A 2 -19.72 25.07 -10.32
C ALA A 2 -18.71 24.06 -10.86
N GLU A 3 -17.84 24.51 -11.75
CA GLU A 3 -16.73 23.72 -12.29
C GLU A 3 -15.68 23.52 -11.18
N PRO A 4 -15.14 22.30 -10.99
CA PRO A 4 -14.22 22.02 -9.88
C PRO A 4 -12.88 22.75 -10.11
N LEU A 5 -12.35 23.35 -9.03
CA LEU A 5 -11.24 24.30 -9.06
C LEU A 5 -9.89 23.72 -9.57
N PHE A 6 -9.74 22.39 -9.67
CA PHE A 6 -8.47 21.74 -10.08
C PHE A 6 -8.68 20.40 -10.82
N PRO A 7 -9.10 20.41 -12.10
CA PRO A 7 -9.37 19.18 -12.85
C PRO A 7 -8.13 18.30 -13.10
N HIS A 8 -6.92 18.87 -13.01
CA HIS A 8 -5.67 18.15 -13.22
C HIS A 8 -5.16 17.39 -11.97
N LEU A 9 -5.70 17.67 -10.78
CA LEU A 9 -5.26 17.02 -9.54
C LEU A 9 -5.85 15.61 -9.37
N GLU A 10 -6.99 15.32 -10.01
CA GLU A 10 -7.57 13.96 -10.03
C GLU A 10 -6.75 12.98 -10.89
N ALA A 11 -5.81 13.46 -11.72
CA ALA A 11 -4.94 12.61 -12.53
C ALA A 11 -3.78 11.96 -11.75
N SER A 12 -3.60 12.27 -10.46
CA SER A 12 -2.55 11.67 -9.62
C SER A 12 -2.87 10.24 -9.14
N GLY A 13 -4.00 9.67 -9.58
CA GLY A 13 -4.49 8.35 -9.16
C GLY A 13 -3.88 7.16 -9.90
N LYS A 14 -3.20 7.35 -11.05
CA LYS A 14 -2.47 6.25 -11.70
C LYS A 14 -1.17 6.01 -10.94
N LYS A 15 -1.22 5.13 -9.94
CA LYS A 15 -0.02 4.47 -9.43
C LYS A 15 0.71 3.90 -10.65
N THR A 16 1.92 4.37 -10.87
CA THR A 16 2.67 4.00 -12.06
C THR A 16 3.08 2.54 -11.94
N GLN A 17 2.86 1.75 -13.01
CA GLN A 17 3.37 0.38 -13.19
C GLN A 17 4.79 0.14 -12.66
N GLN A 18 5.64 1.15 -12.81
CA GLN A 18 7.01 1.16 -12.32
C GLN A 18 7.10 1.07 -10.79
N GLY A 19 6.27 1.80 -10.05
CA GLY A 19 6.26 1.80 -8.60
C GLY A 19 5.89 0.43 -8.02
N SER A 20 4.87 -0.22 -8.58
CA SER A 20 4.48 -1.58 -8.20
C SER A 20 5.61 -2.59 -8.42
N HIS A 21 6.29 -2.49 -9.55
CA HIS A 21 7.41 -3.36 -9.89
C HIS A 21 8.61 -3.15 -8.97
N LEU A 22 8.99 -1.90 -8.71
CA LEU A 22 10.09 -1.57 -7.78
C LEU A 22 9.78 -2.06 -6.36
N PHE A 23 8.54 -1.88 -5.90
CA PHE A 23 8.14 -2.38 -4.59
C PHE A 23 8.23 -3.91 -4.50
N PHE A 24 7.75 -4.61 -5.53
CA PHE A 24 7.91 -6.07 -5.62
C PHE A 24 9.37 -6.51 -5.58
N GLN A 25 10.26 -5.82 -6.29
CA GLN A 25 11.70 -6.12 -6.27
C GLN A 25 12.30 -5.97 -4.87
N VAL A 26 11.98 -4.87 -4.17
CA VAL A 26 12.46 -4.63 -2.80
C VAL A 26 11.95 -5.70 -1.84
N ILE A 27 10.66 -6.01 -1.87
CA ILE A 27 10.09 -7.03 -0.98
C ILE A 27 10.66 -8.42 -1.30
N SER A 28 10.82 -8.76 -2.58
CA SER A 28 11.44 -10.02 -2.99
C SER A 28 12.89 -10.16 -2.54
N ALA A 29 13.69 -9.10 -2.64
CA ALA A 29 15.08 -9.12 -2.20
C ALA A 29 15.24 -9.24 -0.67
N ARG A 30 14.25 -8.79 0.10
CA ARG A 30 14.27 -8.82 1.57
C ARG A 30 13.65 -10.09 2.16
N HIS A 31 12.71 -10.70 1.44
CA HIS A 31 12.01 -11.90 1.86
C HIS A 31 13.01 -12.98 2.31
N GLN A 32 12.83 -13.49 3.53
CA GLN A 32 13.70 -14.49 4.17
C GLN A 32 15.18 -14.10 4.35
N HIS A 33 15.55 -12.84 4.08
CA HIS A 33 16.91 -12.33 4.27
C HIS A 33 17.01 -11.27 5.36
N LYS A 34 16.01 -10.38 5.50
CA LYS A 34 16.02 -9.28 6.47
C LYS A 34 14.61 -8.97 7.00
N SER A 35 14.51 -8.64 8.29
CA SER A 35 13.25 -8.20 8.92
C SER A 35 12.71 -6.94 8.26
N THR A 36 11.41 -6.90 7.97
CA THR A 36 10.77 -5.79 7.26
C THR A 36 9.51 -5.36 8.00
N VAL A 37 9.38 -4.06 8.24
CA VAL A 37 8.19 -3.45 8.87
C VAL A 37 7.48 -2.59 7.83
N ILE A 38 6.17 -2.77 7.70
CA ILE A 38 5.32 -2.01 6.79
C ILE A 38 4.07 -1.57 7.57
N THR A 39 3.68 -0.31 7.37
CA THR A 39 2.41 0.23 7.86
C THR A 39 1.50 0.50 6.68
N THR A 40 0.26 0.04 6.74
CA THR A 40 -0.75 0.28 5.72
C THR A 40 -2.07 0.66 6.39
N ASN A 41 -2.79 1.61 5.81
CA ASN A 41 -4.17 1.91 6.19
C ASN A 41 -5.20 1.13 5.36
N LEU A 42 -4.74 0.26 4.46
CA LEU A 42 -5.57 -0.63 3.64
C LEU A 42 -5.27 -2.09 3.98
N PRO A 43 -6.31 -2.94 4.10
CA PRO A 43 -6.12 -4.38 4.26
C PRO A 43 -5.49 -4.98 2.98
N PHE A 44 -4.77 -6.09 3.11
CA PHE A 44 -4.13 -6.75 1.96
C PHE A 44 -5.13 -7.15 0.86
N ALA A 45 -6.37 -7.47 1.20
CA ALA A 45 -7.43 -7.76 0.23
C ALA A 45 -7.72 -6.59 -0.73
N ASP A 46 -7.49 -5.36 -0.30
CA ASP A 46 -7.69 -4.16 -1.12
C ASP A 46 -6.45 -3.77 -1.93
N TRP A 47 -5.33 -4.50 -1.81
CA TRP A 47 -4.09 -4.18 -2.52
C TRP A 47 -4.20 -4.34 -4.04
N GLY A 48 -5.18 -5.09 -4.56
CA GLY A 48 -5.48 -5.11 -6.00
C GLY A 48 -5.93 -3.74 -6.57
N LYS A 49 -6.38 -2.81 -5.72
CA LYS A 49 -6.70 -1.42 -6.10
C LYS A 49 -5.47 -0.50 -6.04
N VAL A 50 -4.38 -1.00 -5.46
CA VAL A 50 -3.14 -0.26 -5.21
C VAL A 50 -2.09 -0.63 -6.25
N PHE A 51 -1.91 -1.91 -6.52
CA PHE A 51 -0.92 -2.36 -7.50
C PHE A 51 -1.56 -2.55 -8.86
N ASP A 52 -0.76 -2.41 -9.92
CA ASP A 52 -1.21 -2.50 -11.31
C ASP A 52 -1.68 -3.91 -11.73
N SER A 53 -1.44 -4.90 -10.89
CA SER A 53 -1.88 -6.28 -11.10
C SER A 53 -2.22 -6.91 -9.75
N THR A 54 -3.38 -7.55 -9.67
CA THR A 54 -3.77 -8.39 -8.53
C THR A 54 -2.73 -9.48 -8.28
N THR A 55 -2.12 -10.04 -9.32
CA THR A 55 -1.07 -11.05 -9.18
C THR A 55 0.16 -10.49 -8.46
N VAL A 56 0.59 -9.27 -8.80
CA VAL A 56 1.71 -8.62 -8.11
C VAL A 56 1.34 -8.28 -6.67
N ALA A 57 0.12 -7.77 -6.44
CA ALA A 57 -0.39 -7.49 -5.10
C ALA A 57 -0.35 -8.73 -4.20
N THR A 58 -0.92 -9.85 -4.67
CA THR A 58 -0.93 -11.12 -3.95
C THR A 58 0.48 -11.62 -3.70
N ALA A 59 1.35 -11.61 -4.70
CA ALA A 59 2.73 -12.07 -4.56
C ALA A 59 3.53 -11.26 -3.53
N ILE A 60 3.27 -9.96 -3.40
CA ILE A 60 3.87 -9.12 -2.35
C ILE A 60 3.27 -9.50 -0.99
N ALA A 61 1.94 -9.59 -0.89
CA ALA A 61 1.26 -9.93 0.35
C ALA A 61 1.74 -11.27 0.91
N ASP A 62 1.82 -12.31 0.07
CA ASP A 62 2.29 -13.65 0.43
C ASP A 62 3.69 -13.61 1.08
N ARG A 63 4.62 -12.85 0.48
CA ARG A 63 5.99 -12.69 0.99
C ARG A 63 6.01 -11.96 2.33
N LEU A 64 5.12 -10.99 2.52
CA LEU A 64 5.05 -10.26 3.79
C LEU A 64 4.47 -11.14 4.88
N VAL A 65 3.44 -11.93 4.60
CA VAL A 65 2.72 -12.70 5.64
C VAL A 65 3.42 -14.00 6.04
N TYR A 66 4.26 -14.58 5.17
CA TYR A 66 4.87 -15.92 5.35
C TYR A 66 5.52 -16.15 6.73
N ASN A 67 6.22 -15.15 7.26
CA ASN A 67 6.84 -15.21 8.60
C ASN A 67 6.76 -13.85 9.29
N SER A 68 5.53 -13.38 9.56
CA SER A 68 5.29 -12.08 10.16
C SER A 68 4.25 -12.12 11.26
N GLU A 69 4.23 -11.03 12.03
CA GLU A 69 3.14 -10.70 12.93
C GLU A 69 2.34 -9.54 12.33
N VAL A 70 1.03 -9.72 12.19
CA VAL A 70 0.13 -8.70 11.64
C VAL A 70 -0.59 -7.99 12.77
N LEU A 71 -0.21 -6.73 13.00
CA LEU A 71 -0.83 -5.88 14.03
C LEU A 71 -1.96 -5.05 13.43
N ILE A 72 -3.20 -5.37 13.80
CA ILE A 72 -4.38 -4.61 13.39
C ILE A 72 -4.57 -3.45 14.36
N LEU A 73 -4.32 -2.23 13.89
CA LEU A 73 -4.43 -1.00 14.67
C LEU A 73 -5.78 -0.33 14.41
N GLY A 74 -6.45 0.06 15.49
CA GLY A 74 -7.74 0.77 15.44
C GLY A 74 -7.75 1.99 16.37
N GLY A 75 -8.92 2.63 16.44
CA GLY A 75 -9.14 3.82 17.26
C GLY A 75 -9.03 5.13 16.48
N GLU A 76 -9.28 6.23 17.19
CA GLU A 76 -9.31 7.55 16.58
C GLU A 76 -7.91 8.06 16.22
N SER A 77 -7.81 8.81 15.13
CA SER A 77 -6.56 9.46 14.73
C SER A 77 -6.00 10.31 15.87
N TYR A 78 -4.78 9.99 16.30
CA TYR A 78 -4.09 10.73 17.34
C TYR A 78 -3.93 12.22 17.00
N ARG A 79 -3.76 12.56 15.71
CA ARG A 79 -3.69 13.96 15.25
C ARG A 79 -4.95 14.76 15.59
N ARG A 80 -6.14 14.14 15.50
CA ARG A 80 -7.41 14.80 15.84
C ARG A 80 -7.63 14.96 17.34
N LYS A 81 -6.89 14.24 18.18
CA LYS A 81 -7.00 14.39 19.64
C LYS A 81 -6.19 15.58 20.17
N LEU A 82 -5.23 16.06 19.39
CA LEU A 82 -4.35 17.18 19.74
C LEU A 82 -4.89 18.54 19.28
N THR A 83 -5.87 18.56 18.38
CA THR A 83 -6.59 19.76 17.92
C THR A 83 -7.93 19.82 18.63
#